data_AF-A0A965QIR5-F1
#
_entry.id   AF-A0A965QIR5-F1
#
_cell.length_a   1.000
_cell.length_b   1.000
_cell.length_c   1.000
_cell.angle_alpha   90.00
_cell.angle_beta   90.00
_cell.angle_gamma   90.00
#
_symmetry.space_group_name_H-M   'P 1'
#
loop_
_entity.id
_entity.type
_entity.pdbx_description
1 polymer ?
#
loop_
_entity_poly.entity_id
_entity_poly.type
_entity_poly.pdbx_seq_one_letter_code
_entity_poly.pdbx_strand_id
1 'polypeptide(L)' 'IKTDAITGQEIKVKKRFRQNWAFSIYNVYNRANPFFLFVDQDGELLDGDFKLAVKQVSLFPIIPSVTWNFEF' A
#
# COMPACT_ATOMS: atom_id res chain seq x y z
N ILE A 1 15.08 31.39 6.57
CA ILE A 1 15.00 31.95 7.94
C ILE A 1 15.44 33.38 7.82
N LYS A 2 14.69 34.33 8.38
CA LYS A 2 15.11 35.73 8.43
C LYS A 2 15.45 36.02 9.89
N THR A 3 16.64 36.52 10.14
CA THR A 3 17.08 36.92 11.48
C THR A 3 16.86 38.41 11.62
N ASP A 4 16.24 38.85 12.72
CA ASP A 4 16.03 40.25 13.00
C ASP A 4 17.38 40.93 13.29
N ALA A 5 17.70 42.00 12.56
CA ALA A 5 18.98 42.69 12.66
C ALA A 5 19.16 43.42 14.00
N ILE A 6 18.08 43.63 14.77
CA ILE A 6 18.10 44.38 16.03
C ILE A 6 18.05 43.44 17.23
N THR A 7 17.30 42.34 17.14
CA THR A 7 17.07 41.43 18.28
C THR A 7 17.79 40.09 18.16
N GLY A 8 18.38 39.76 17.00
CA GLY A 8 19.08 38.50 16.76
C GLY A 8 18.16 37.26 16.78
N GLN A 9 16.86 37.45 16.94
CA GLN A 9 15.88 36.37 17.06
C GLN A 9 15.49 35.84 15.68
N GLU A 10 15.26 34.52 15.60
CA GLU A 10 14.83 33.86 14.38
C GLU A 10 13.34 34.13 14.11
N ILE A 11 13.05 34.81 13.01
CA ILE A 11 11.67 35.02 12.55
C ILE A 11 11.28 33.84 11.65
N LYS A 12 10.33 33.03 12.11
CA LYS A 12 9.67 32.01 11.28
C LYS A 12 8.72 32.68 10.27
N VAL A 13 9.23 32.94 9.07
CA VAL A 13 8.42 33.39 7.95
C VAL A 13 7.51 32.24 7.49
N LYS A 14 6.18 32.44 7.54
CA LYS A 14 5.20 31.45 7.07
C LYS A 14 5.36 31.25 5.56
N LYS A 15 5.67 30.03 5.12
CA LYS A 15 5.76 29.70 3.70
C LYS A 15 4.39 29.82 3.05
N ARG A 16 4.33 30.40 1.84
CA ARG A 16 3.12 30.56 1.02
C ARG A 16 2.56 29.24 0.46
N PHE A 17 3.40 28.21 0.42
CA PHE A 17 3.00 26.87 0.02
C PHE A 17 3.62 25.90 1.01
N ARG A 18 2.80 25.07 1.64
CA ARG A 18 3.24 23.94 2.47
C ARG A 18 2.94 22.67 1.70
N GLN A 19 3.95 21.82 1.54
CA GLN A 19 3.81 20.54 0.86
C GLN A 19 4.32 19.43 1.77
N ASN A 20 3.67 18.29 1.73
CA ASN A 20 4.05 17.09 2.45
C ASN A 20 3.88 15.86 1.55
N TRP A 21 4.92 15.04 1.48
CA TRP A 21 4.93 13.80 0.71
C TRP A 21 4.91 12.63 1.69
N ALA A 22 3.95 11.73 1.55
CA ALA A 22 3.84 10.52 2.34
C ALA A 22 3.97 9.30 1.42
N PHE A 23 4.93 8.44 1.73
CA PHE A 23 5.18 7.19 1.01
C PHE A 23 4.85 6.02 1.94
N SER A 24 4.11 5.04 1.46
CA SER A 24 3.78 3.85 2.24
C SER A 24 3.77 2.59 1.37
N ILE A 25 4.07 1.46 1.99
CA ILE A 25 4.05 0.15 1.36
C ILE A 25 3.29 -0.79 2.29
N TYR A 26 2.18 -1.32 1.81
CA TYR A 26 1.42 -2.35 2.51
C TYR A 26 1.96 -3.73 2.14
N ASN A 27 2.01 -4.61 3.15
CA ASN A 27 2.43 -6.00 3.02
C ASN A 27 3.91 -6.23 2.64
N VAL A 28 4.83 -5.56 3.35
CA VAL A 28 6.29 -5.69 3.14
C VAL A 28 6.79 -7.14 3.27
N TYR A 29 6.07 -7.99 4.02
CA TYR A 29 6.39 -9.41 4.17
C TYR A 29 5.80 -10.32 3.08
N ASN A 30 5.20 -9.75 2.03
CA ASN A 30 4.68 -10.49 0.89
C ASN A 30 3.68 -11.61 1.29
N ARG A 31 2.78 -11.32 2.23
CA ARG A 31 1.74 -12.27 2.64
C ARG A 31 0.67 -12.37 1.55
N ALA A 32 0.61 -13.50 0.85
CA ALA A 32 -0.41 -13.73 -0.17
C ALA A 32 -1.81 -13.82 0.47
N ASN A 33 -2.58 -12.73 0.42
CA ASN A 33 -3.97 -12.70 0.90
C ASN A 33 -4.91 -13.30 -0.16
N PRO A 34 -5.80 -14.26 0.17
CA PRO A 34 -6.76 -14.83 -0.77
C PRO A 34 -7.69 -13.73 -1.31
N PHE A 35 -7.76 -13.58 -2.63
CA PHE A 35 -8.76 -12.72 -3.27
C PHE A 35 -10.02 -13.51 -3.64
N PHE A 36 -9.85 -14.71 -4.20
CA PHE A 36 -10.93 -15.66 -4.39
C PHE A 36 -10.45 -17.10 -4.16
N LEU A 37 -11.37 -17.92 -3.70
CA LEU A 37 -11.23 -19.37 -3.60
C LEU A 37 -12.17 -19.97 -4.62
N PHE A 38 -11.66 -20.92 -5.41
CA PHE A 38 -12.50 -21.71 -6.28
C PHE A 38 -12.17 -23.18 -6.08
N VAL A 39 -13.20 -23.99 -6.28
CA VAL A 39 -13.10 -25.44 -6.21
C VAL A 39 -12.81 -25.90 -7.61
N ASP A 40 -11.64 -26.48 -7.81
CA ASP A 40 -11.31 -27.16 -9.05
C ASP A 40 -11.68 -28.64 -8.92
N GLN A 41 -12.40 -29.14 -9.91
CA GLN A 41 -12.81 -30.54 -10.01
C GLN A 41 -11.95 -31.19 -11.08
N ASP A 42 -10.71 -31.51 -10.72
CA ASP A 42 -9.80 -32.25 -11.59
C ASP A 42 -10.06 -33.76 -11.38
N GLY A 43 -10.99 -34.34 -12.15
CA GLY A 43 -11.23 -35.81 -12.16
C GLY A 43 -12.57 -36.25 -12.79
N GLU A 44 -12.57 -37.36 -13.52
CA GLU A 44 -13.79 -38.02 -14.00
C GLU A 44 -14.48 -38.78 -12.85
N LEU A 45 -15.76 -38.50 -12.62
CA LEU A 45 -16.57 -39.14 -11.57
C LEU A 45 -16.65 -40.67 -11.73
N LEU A 46 -16.38 -41.18 -12.92
CA LEU A 46 -16.47 -42.60 -13.30
C LEU A 46 -15.26 -43.44 -12.87
N ASP A 47 -14.08 -42.83 -12.72
CA ASP A 47 -12.82 -43.55 -12.43
C ASP A 47 -12.47 -43.59 -10.93
N GLY A 48 -13.33 -43.07 -10.06
CA GLY A 48 -13.19 -43.16 -8.60
C GLY A 48 -12.09 -42.28 -7.98
N ASP A 49 -11.34 -41.50 -8.77
CA ASP A 49 -10.31 -40.56 -8.31
C ASP A 49 -10.83 -39.11 -8.26
N PHE A 50 -11.92 -38.90 -7.52
CA PHE A 50 -12.48 -37.55 -7.33
C PHE A 50 -11.60 -36.75 -6.37
N LYS A 51 -10.74 -35.88 -6.90
CA LYS A 51 -9.90 -34.96 -6.10
C LYS A 51 -10.51 -33.56 -6.12
N LEU A 52 -11.16 -33.21 -5.01
CA LEU A 52 -11.65 -31.86 -4.76
C LEU A 52 -10.47 -30.97 -4.34
N ALA A 53 -9.92 -30.18 -5.26
CA ALA A 53 -8.81 -29.27 -4.95
C ALA A 53 -9.34 -27.84 -4.79
N VAL A 54 -9.16 -27.26 -3.60
CA VAL A 54 -9.47 -25.84 -3.38
C VAL A 54 -8.27 -25.01 -3.81
N LYS A 55 -8.40 -24.23 -4.89
CA LYS A 55 -7.37 -23.34 -5.40
C LYS A 55 -7.61 -21.93 -4.88
N GLN A 56 -6.53 -21.30 -4.39
CA GLN A 56 -6.52 -19.93 -3.91
C GLN A 56 -5.74 -19.04 -4.89
N VAL A 57 -6.30 -17.88 -5.23
CA VAL A 57 -5.61 -16.87 -6.03
C VAL A 57 -5.50 -15.57 -5.27
N SER A 58 -4.32 -14.95 -5.34
CA SER A 58 -4.01 -13.64 -4.75
C SER A 58 -3.67 -12.65 -5.85
N LEU A 59 -4.26 -11.45 -5.81
CA LEU A 59 -4.15 -10.47 -6.90
C LEU A 59 -2.85 -9.65 -6.82
N PHE A 60 -2.52 -9.13 -5.64
CA PHE A 60 -1.35 -8.30 -5.42
C PHE A 60 -0.59 -8.70 -4.15
N PRO A 61 0.70 -9.05 -4.27
CA PRO A 61 1.53 -9.38 -3.13
C PRO A 61 1.90 -8.15 -2.28
N ILE A 62 2.16 -7.01 -2.92
CA ILE A 62 2.64 -5.77 -2.29
C ILE A 62 1.86 -4.60 -2.90
N ILE A 63 1.45 -3.63 -2.07
CA ILE A 63 0.69 -2.47 -2.51
C ILE A 63 1.45 -1.19 -2.11
N PRO A 64 2.14 -0.52 -3.05
CA PRO A 64 2.76 0.78 -2.80
C PRO A 64 1.72 1.91 -2.84
N SER A 65 1.97 2.98 -2.11
CA SER A 65 1.14 4.19 -2.08
C SER A 65 2.00 5.45 -1.93
N VAL A 66 1.59 6.50 -2.62
CA VAL A 66 2.22 7.82 -2.60
C VAL A 66 1.12 8.86 -2.47
N THR A 67 1.22 9.71 -1.44
CA THR A 67 0.28 10.82 -1.21
C THR A 67 1.04 12.13 -1.20
N TRP A 68 0.58 13.08 -2.00
CA TRP A 68 1.06 14.45 -1.99
C TRP A 68 -0.01 15.37 -1.39
N ASN A 69 0.29 15.95 -0.22
CA ASN A 69 -0.58 16.89 0.48
C ASN A 69 -0.01 18.31 0.31
N PHE A 70 -0.87 19.28 -0.01
CA PHE A 70 -0.48 20.68 -0.10
C PHE A 70 -1.51 21.59 0.58
N GLU A 71 -1.03 22.65 1.23
CA GLU A 71 -1.80 23.67 1.94
C GLU A 71 -1.30 25.06 1.47
N PHE A 72 -2.24 25.95 1.14
CA PHE A 72 -2.01 27.30 0.60
C PHE A 72 -2.46 28.41 1.56
#